data_AF-A0A634U1Q9-F1
#
_entry.id   AF-A0A634U1Q9-F1
#
_cell.length_a   1.000
_cell.length_b   1.000
_cell.length_c   1.000
_cell.angle_alpha   90.00
_cell.angle_beta   90.00
_cell.angle_gamma   90.00
#
_symmetry.space_group_name_H-M   'P 1'
#
loop_
_entity.id
_entity.type
_entity.pdbx_description
1 polymer ?
#
loop_
_entity_poly.entity_id
_entity_poly.type
_entity_poly.pdbx_seq_one_letter_code
_entity_poly.pdbx_strand_id
1 'polypeptide(L)' 'MAQKLAIEIRDGDQRRLPLEQASKAVDIDNNGNATLKFYANYIALADGVQPGLANADATFLINYN' A
#
# COMPACT_ATOMS: atom_id res chain seq x y z
N MET A 1 8.70 -4.07 -19.73
CA MET A 1 7.98 -3.56 -18.54
C MET A 1 6.58 -3.18 -18.97
N ALA A 2 5.59 -3.43 -18.11
CA ALA A 2 4.25 -2.92 -18.33
C ALA A 2 4.23 -1.39 -18.27
N GLN A 3 3.24 -0.77 -18.91
CA GLN A 3 3.14 0.70 -18.97
C GLN A 3 1.73 1.17 -18.67
N LYS A 4 1.61 2.43 -18.24
CA LYS A 4 0.34 3.11 -17.89
C LYS A 4 -0.41 2.43 -16.74
N LEU A 5 0.31 1.79 -15.83
CA LEU A 5 -0.24 1.27 -14.60
C LEU A 5 0.67 1.61 -13.42
N ALA A 6 0.12 1.58 -12.23
CA ALA A 6 0.87 1.67 -10.97
C ALA A 6 0.37 0.59 -10.00
N ILE A 7 1.11 0.38 -8.92
CA ILE A 7 0.61 -0.34 -7.74
C ILE A 7 0.12 0.72 -6.74
N GLU A 8 -1.14 0.62 -6.33
CA GLU A 8 -1.66 1.39 -5.21
C GLU A 8 -1.57 0.58 -3.92
N ILE A 9 -1.36 1.26 -2.79
CA ILE A 9 -1.50 0.69 -1.45
C ILE A 9 -2.79 1.23 -0.83
N ARG A 10 -3.50 0.36 -0.12
CA ARG A 10 -4.70 0.70 0.65
C ARG A 10 -4.55 0.29 2.11
N ASP A 11 -5.22 1.03 2.99
CA ASP A 11 -5.30 0.74 4.41
C ASP A 11 -6.21 -0.48 4.71
N GLY A 12 -6.31 -0.86 5.98
CA GLY A 12 -7.13 -1.98 6.44
C GLY A 12 -8.62 -1.86 6.10
N ASP A 13 -9.11 -0.64 5.87
CA ASP A 13 -10.48 -0.35 5.45
C ASP A 13 -10.62 -0.22 3.93
N GLN A 14 -9.58 -0.63 3.19
CA GLN A 14 -9.48 -0.54 1.74
C GLN A 14 -9.59 0.89 1.18
N ARG A 15 -9.28 1.91 1.99
CA ARG A 15 -9.12 3.28 1.51
C ARG A 15 -7.73 3.47 0.96
N ARG A 16 -7.61 4.27 -0.11
CA ARG A 16 -6.32 4.57 -0.72
C ARG A 16 -5.39 5.22 0.31
N LEU A 17 -4.20 4.66 0.49
CA LEU A 17 -3.13 5.20 1.32
C LEU A 17 -2.09 5.83 0.39
N PRO A 18 -2.01 7.17 0.32
CA PRO A 18 -0.98 7.83 -0.47
C PRO A 18 0.41 7.49 0.07
N LEU A 19 1.39 7.40 -0.83
CA LEU A 19 2.79 7.22 -0.43
C LEU A 19 3.23 8.37 0.49
N GLU A 20 4.10 8.05 1.44
CA GLU A 20 4.64 8.99 2.44
C GLU A 20 3.60 9.60 3.40
N GLN A 21 2.35 9.13 3.37
CA GLN A 21 1.37 9.47 4.39
C GLN A 21 1.29 8.39 5.46
N ALA A 22 1.18 8.84 6.71
CA ALA A 22 0.97 7.94 7.83
C ALA A 22 -0.34 7.17 7.68
N SER A 23 -0.29 5.86 7.94
CA SER A 23 -1.49 5.05 8.14
C SER A 23 -2.16 5.39 9.47
N LYS A 24 -3.32 4.78 9.71
CA LYS A 24 -3.99 4.84 11.01
C LYS A 24 -3.10 4.23 12.10
N ALA A 25 -3.22 4.78 13.31
CA ALA A 25 -2.68 4.15 14.51
C ALA A 25 -3.37 2.81 14.76
N VAL A 26 -2.65 1.86 15.33
CA VAL A 26 -3.16 0.56 15.75
C VAL A 26 -2.77 0.35 17.20
N ASP A 27 -3.73 -0.11 18.00
CA ASP A 27 -3.49 -0.43 19.41
C ASP A 27 -2.66 -1.70 19.54
N ILE A 28 -1.84 -1.72 20.59
CA ILE A 28 -1.06 -2.90 20.99
C ILE A 28 -1.93 -3.73 21.94
N ASP A 29 -2.06 -5.02 21.66
CA ASP A 29 -2.81 -5.94 22.51
C ASP A 29 -2.10 -6.22 23.84
N ASN A 30 -2.78 -6.93 24.76
CA ASN A 30 -2.24 -7.27 26.08
C ASN A 30 -0.97 -8.15 26.04
N ASN A 31 -0.66 -8.74 24.89
CA ASN A 31 0.53 -9.56 24.66
C ASN A 31 1.66 -8.77 23.97
N GLY A 32 1.47 -7.48 23.70
CA GLY A 32 2.46 -6.64 23.02
C GLY A 32 2.41 -6.72 21.48
N ASN A 33 1.37 -7.29 20.88
CA ASN A 33 1.27 -7.41 19.42
C ASN A 33 0.40 -6.30 18.82
N ALA A 34 0.76 -5.86 17.61
CA ALA A 34 -0.07 -5.03 16.76
C ALA A 34 -0.09 -5.61 15.34
N THR A 35 -1.26 -5.61 14.70
CA THR A 35 -1.41 -6.06 13.31
C THR A 35 -1.83 -4.91 12.43
N LEU A 36 -0.98 -4.55 11.47
CA LEU A 36 -1.31 -3.58 10.42
C LEU A 36 -1.67 -4.34 9.14
N LYS A 37 -2.87 -4.12 8.62
CA LYS A 37 -3.36 -4.77 7.40
C LYS A 37 -3.34 -3.77 6.24
N PHE A 38 -2.75 -4.17 5.13
CA PHE A 38 -2.71 -3.39 3.90
C PHE A 38 -3.12 -4.24 2.70
N TYR A 39 -3.50 -3.58 1.61
CA TYR A 39 -3.81 -4.21 0.34
C TYR A 39 -3.02 -3.53 -0.78
N ALA A 40 -2.55 -4.32 -1.75
CA ALA A 40 -1.88 -3.82 -2.95
C ALA A 40 -2.71 -4.19 -4.18
N ASN A 41 -2.99 -3.22 -5.05
CA ASN A 41 -3.71 -3.44 -6.29
C ASN A 41 -2.99 -2.78 -7.46
N TYR A 42 -3.12 -3.32 -8.66
CA TYR A 42 -2.79 -2.56 -9.87
C TYR A 42 -3.90 -1.53 -10.17
N ILE A 43 -3.50 -0.32 -10.56
CA ILE A 43 -4.39 0.72 -11.06
C ILE A 43 -3.96 1.15 -12.46
N ALA A 44 -4.93 1.35 -13.35
CA ALA A 44 -4.67 1.98 -14.64
C ALA A 44 -4.46 3.48 -14.43
N LEU A 45 -3.41 4.03 -15.04
CA LEU A 45 -3.14 5.48 -15.03
C LEU A 45 -3.70 6.17 -16.30
N ALA A 46 -3.93 5.39 -17.35
CA ALA A 46 -4.51 5.83 -18.61
C ALA A 46 -5.03 4.62 -19.41
N ASP A 47 -5.81 4.90 -20.45
CA ASP A 47 -6.29 3.87 -21.38
C ASP A 47 -5.15 3.17 -22.14
N GLY A 48 -5.42 1.92 -22.53
CA GLY A 48 -4.50 1.10 -23.30
C GLY A 48 -3.25 0.72 -22.50
N VAL A 49 -3.44 0.14 -21.31
CA VAL A 49 -2.38 -0.47 -20.50
C VAL A 49 -1.61 -1.47 -21.35
N GLN A 50 -0.27 -1.38 -21.33
CA GLN A 50 0.59 -2.28 -22.10
C GLN A 50 1.07 -3.43 -21.21
N PRO A 51 0.97 -4.70 -21.66
CA PRO A 51 1.40 -5.84 -20.86
C PRO A 51 2.92 -5.88 -20.69
N GLY A 52 3.36 -6.50 -19.59
CA GLY A 52 4.77 -6.71 -19.28
C GLY A 52 4.99 -6.94 -17.78
N LEU A 53 6.25 -7.04 -17.35
CA LEU A 53 6.59 -7.10 -15.93
C LEU A 53 6.22 -5.78 -15.21
N ALA A 54 5.64 -5.89 -14.02
CA ALA A 54 5.09 -4.78 -13.23
C ALA A 54 5.51 -4.89 -11.75
N ASN A 55 6.80 -5.06 -11.51
CA ASN A 55 7.35 -5.14 -10.15
C ASN A 55 7.52 -3.73 -9.56
N ALA A 56 7.38 -3.60 -8.23
CA ALA A 56 7.70 -2.38 -7.51
C ALA A 56 8.19 -2.70 -6.10
N ASP A 57 8.96 -1.77 -5.55
CA ASP A 57 9.46 -1.81 -4.18
C ASP A 57 8.85 -0.64 -3.39
N ALA A 58 8.50 -0.89 -2.13
CA ALA A 58 7.99 0.12 -1.20
C ALA A 58 8.61 -0.07 0.19
N THR A 59 8.90 1.04 0.86
CA THR A 59 9.45 1.04 2.23
C THR A 59 8.35 1.36 3.22
N PHE A 60 8.22 0.55 4.27
CA PHE A 60 7.34 0.82 5.40
C PHE A 60 8.15 1.39 6.57
N LEU A 61 7.73 2.53 7.09
CA LEU A 61 8.29 3.14 8.30
C LEU A 61 7.32 2.93 9.46
N ILE A 62 7.79 2.33 10.55
CA ILE A 62 7.02 2.17 11.80
C ILE A 62 7.46 3.29 12.74
N ASN A 63 6.52 4.17 13.07
CA ASN A 63 6.72 5.22 14.07
C ASN A 63 6.04 4.80 15.38
N TYR A 64 6.77 4.95 16.48
CA TYR A 64 6.25 4.78 17.83
C TYR A 64 6.00 6.18 18.42
N ASN A 65 4.92 6.31 19.20
CA ASN A 65 4.64 7.55 19.95
C ASN A 65 5.38 7.58 21.28
#